data_AF-A0A927XC90-F1
#
_entry.id   AF-A0A927XC90-F1
#
_cell.length_a   1.000
_cell.length_b   1.000
_cell.length_c   1.000
_cell.angle_alpha   90.00
_cell.angle_beta   90.00
_cell.angle_gamma   90.00
#
_symmetry.space_group_name_H-M   'P 1'
#
loop_
_entity.id
_entity.type
_entity.pdbx_description
1 polymer ?
#
loop_
_entity_poly.entity_id
_entity_poly.type
_entity_poly.pdbx_seq_one_letter_code
_entity_poly.pdbx_strand_id
1 'polypeptide(L)'
;MINELLLTVALLSNNISYISTPKGSTVTVYTNNELSSILISQYNQISDAYFTSDIRISDASKIYNNYSYTFYSQNIDENEYCIDDAYLYINDGSYIEVPYSQVQVRDRIVYFDEDDNIVHSGVVRGTTGQTPNGVCGYSNTVLVQSKWGYYGLYEHRGDQCPYTSLVNGGAATYVKFYRYNMSHTHSYSYDVFDSKYHYSSCECGDVIVEHTFELQSIFPLSNEYDPNYIPSYVCTDCGYVSRTGGL
;
A
#
# COMPACT_ATOMS: atom_id res chain seq x y z
N MET A 1 21.46 23.35 -44.96
CA MET A 1 22.31 22.18 -44.70
C MET A 1 22.41 22.04 -43.19
N ILE A 2 21.36 21.54 -42.53
CA ILE A 2 21.19 20.11 -42.17
C ILE A 2 22.52 19.47 -41.78
N ASN A 3 22.74 19.35 -40.47
CA ASN A 3 23.21 18.09 -39.90
C ASN A 3 22.58 17.93 -38.52
N GLU A 4 21.30 17.55 -38.55
CA GLU A 4 20.70 16.75 -37.50
C GLU A 4 21.47 15.42 -37.42
N LEU A 5 22.28 15.24 -36.37
CA LEU A 5 22.89 13.99 -35.91
C LEU A 5 23.69 14.40 -34.66
N LEU A 6 23.36 14.11 -33.40
CA LEU A 6 22.61 13.02 -32.80
C LEU A 6 21.88 13.60 -31.56
N LEU A 7 20.64 14.04 -31.74
CA LEU A 7 19.68 13.97 -30.65
C LEU A 7 19.12 12.54 -30.70
N THR A 8 19.93 11.56 -30.28
CA THR A 8 19.37 10.27 -29.89
C THR A 8 18.59 10.59 -28.62
N VAL A 9 17.34 11.01 -28.80
CA VAL A 9 16.30 10.84 -27.81
C VAL A 9 16.36 9.35 -27.51
N ALA A 10 17.05 8.99 -26.43
CA ALA A 10 16.75 7.74 -25.76
C ALA A 10 15.30 7.93 -25.30
N LEU A 11 14.37 7.61 -26.21
CA LEU A 11 13.08 7.06 -25.84
C LEU A 11 13.48 5.83 -25.03
N LEU A 12 13.71 6.03 -23.73
CA LEU A 12 13.63 4.95 -22.78
C LEU A 12 12.23 4.41 -23.04
N SER A 13 12.16 3.27 -23.70
CA SER A 13 10.93 2.50 -23.83
C SER A 13 10.61 2.06 -22.42
N ASN A 14 9.97 2.94 -21.67
CA ASN A 14 9.27 2.58 -20.44
C ASN A 14 8.35 1.43 -20.85
N ASN A 15 8.66 0.22 -20.37
CA ASN A 15 7.82 -0.93 -20.67
C ASN A 15 6.51 -0.70 -19.96
N ILE A 16 5.46 -0.43 -20.75
CA ILE A 16 4.12 -0.25 -20.22
C ILE A 16 3.63 -1.62 -19.77
N SER A 17 3.25 -1.72 -18.50
CA SER A 17 2.59 -2.88 -17.90
C SER A 17 1.29 -2.45 -17.23
N TYR A 18 0.56 -3.42 -16.68
CA TYR A 18 -0.71 -3.19 -16.03
C TYR A 18 -0.75 -3.92 -14.68
N ILE A 19 -1.18 -3.20 -13.66
CA ILE A 19 -1.53 -3.75 -12.34
C ILE A 19 -2.99 -3.42 -12.03
N SER A 20 -3.52 -3.99 -10.96
CA SER A 20 -4.87 -3.69 -10.50
C SER A 20 -4.83 -2.89 -9.20
N THR A 21 -5.72 -1.92 -9.08
CA THR A 21 -6.08 -1.39 -7.76
C THR A 21 -6.73 -2.49 -6.92
N PRO A 22 -6.85 -2.31 -5.60
CA PRO A 22 -7.62 -3.21 -4.75
C PRO A 22 -9.07 -3.46 -5.16
N LYS A 23 -9.72 -2.49 -5.82
CA LYS A 23 -11.08 -2.65 -6.38
C LYS A 23 -11.10 -3.26 -7.78
N GLY A 24 -9.95 -3.63 -8.33
CA GLY A 24 -9.82 -4.29 -9.62
C GLY A 24 -9.74 -3.34 -10.82
N SER A 25 -9.63 -2.03 -10.59
CA SER A 25 -9.44 -1.06 -11.68
C SER A 25 -8.03 -1.22 -12.27
N THR A 26 -7.91 -1.23 -13.59
CA THR A 26 -6.62 -1.36 -14.27
C THR A 26 -5.82 -0.06 -14.18
N VAL A 27 -4.60 -0.15 -13.64
CA VAL A 27 -3.63 0.95 -13.52
C VAL A 27 -2.52 0.72 -14.55
N THR A 28 -2.25 1.73 -15.37
CA THR A 28 -1.07 1.73 -16.25
C THR A 28 0.17 2.03 -15.44
N VAL A 29 1.20 1.20 -15.60
CA VAL A 29 2.50 1.37 -14.94
C VAL A 29 3.64 1.30 -15.93
N TYR A 30 4.79 1.80 -15.50
CA TYR A 30 6.03 1.66 -16.24
C TYR A 30 7.16 1.16 -15.35
N THR A 31 8.13 0.49 -15.96
CA THR A 31 9.39 0.12 -15.31
C THR A 31 10.52 1.03 -15.79
N ASN A 32 11.46 1.31 -14.90
CA ASN A 32 12.68 2.03 -15.23
C ASN A 32 13.90 1.12 -15.07
N ASN A 33 14.96 1.38 -15.83
CA ASN A 33 16.29 0.90 -15.44
C ASN A 33 16.75 1.63 -14.18
N GLU A 34 17.60 1.01 -13.36
CA GLU A 34 18.14 1.69 -12.17
C GLU A 34 19.11 2.84 -12.54
N LEU A 35 19.35 3.72 -11.57
CA LEU A 35 20.42 4.70 -11.56
C LEU A 35 21.80 4.02 -11.56
N SER A 36 22.82 4.74 -12.05
CA SER A 36 24.20 4.29 -11.88
C SER A 36 24.63 4.45 -10.42
N SER A 37 25.59 3.64 -9.97
CA SER A 37 26.14 3.73 -8.60
C SER A 37 26.66 5.14 -8.24
N ILE A 38 27.19 5.87 -9.23
CA ILE A 38 27.63 7.27 -9.06
C ILE A 38 26.44 8.18 -8.76
N LEU A 39 25.34 8.06 -9.53
CA LEU A 39 24.14 8.86 -9.30
C LEU A 39 23.47 8.52 -7.97
N ILE A 40 23.43 7.23 -7.60
CA ILE A 40 22.93 6.78 -6.30
C ILE A 40 23.69 7.48 -5.19
N SER A 41 25.03 7.43 -5.23
CA SER A 41 25.88 8.07 -4.23
C SER A 41 25.69 9.59 -4.18
N GLN A 42 25.56 10.25 -5.33
CA GLN A 42 25.34 11.70 -5.41
C GLN A 42 24.00 12.11 -4.80
N TYR A 43 22.89 11.46 -5.17
CA TYR A 43 21.58 11.77 -4.62
C TYR A 43 21.53 11.51 -3.12
N ASN A 44 22.11 10.41 -2.65
CA ASN A 44 22.24 10.10 -1.23
C ASN A 44 23.01 11.19 -0.48
N GLN A 45 24.14 11.68 -1.01
CA GLN A 45 24.91 12.75 -0.37
C GLN A 45 24.14 14.08 -0.33
N ILE A 46 23.45 14.41 -1.42
CA ILE A 46 22.61 15.61 -1.47
C ILE A 46 21.50 15.48 -0.44
N SER A 47 20.78 14.36 -0.39
CA SER A 47 19.68 14.22 0.57
C SER A 47 20.17 14.35 2.01
N ASP A 48 21.26 13.68 2.37
CA ASP A 48 21.76 13.67 3.75
C ASP A 48 22.25 15.05 4.20
N ALA A 49 22.62 15.91 3.26
CA ALA A 49 23.04 17.28 3.54
C ALA A 49 21.86 18.25 3.70
N TYR A 50 20.78 18.05 2.94
CA TYR A 50 19.62 18.96 2.92
C TYR A 50 18.52 18.54 3.90
N PHE A 51 18.31 17.23 4.07
CA PHE A 51 17.31 16.63 4.93
C PHE A 51 18.06 15.97 6.09
N THR A 52 18.12 16.68 7.22
CA THR A 52 18.96 16.29 8.38
C THR A 52 18.17 15.74 9.56
N SER A 53 16.83 15.77 9.47
CA SER A 53 15.91 15.36 10.55
C SER A 53 15.14 14.07 10.25
N ASP A 54 15.40 13.48 9.09
CA ASP A 54 14.80 12.30 8.51
C ASP A 54 15.78 11.13 8.52
N ILE A 55 15.23 9.93 8.38
CA ILE A 55 15.99 8.68 8.42
C ILE A 55 15.87 8.04 7.05
N ARG A 56 17.00 7.94 6.33
CA ARG A 56 17.05 7.19 5.07
C ARG A 56 16.87 5.69 5.35
N ILE A 57 15.81 5.12 4.80
CA ILE A 57 15.45 3.70 4.89
C ILE A 57 16.04 2.91 3.71
N SER A 58 16.08 3.51 2.52
CA SER A 58 16.72 2.92 1.33
C SER A 58 17.47 3.97 0.54
N ASP A 59 18.47 3.51 -0.22
CA ASP A 59 19.24 4.36 -1.13
C ASP A 59 18.39 4.95 -2.26
N ALA A 60 18.93 5.98 -2.89
CA ALA A 60 18.41 6.58 -4.10
C ALA A 60 18.15 5.54 -5.19
N SER A 61 16.97 5.62 -5.80
CA SER A 61 16.51 4.68 -6.83
C SER A 61 15.50 5.36 -7.75
N LYS A 62 15.39 4.88 -8.99
CA LYS A 62 14.28 5.23 -9.90
C LYS A 62 13.40 4.05 -10.29
N ILE A 63 13.63 2.88 -9.69
CA ILE A 63 12.90 1.64 -10.01
C ILE A 63 11.41 1.77 -9.66
N TYR A 64 11.10 2.41 -8.53
CA TYR A 64 9.74 2.70 -8.09
C TYR A 64 9.60 4.17 -7.67
N ASN A 65 8.37 4.67 -7.64
CA ASN A 65 8.06 6.04 -7.24
C ASN A 65 7.15 6.08 -5.99
N ASN A 66 6.81 7.28 -5.55
CA ASN A 66 5.99 7.47 -4.35
C ASN A 66 4.59 6.90 -4.49
N TYR A 67 3.96 7.00 -5.66
CA TYR A 67 2.62 6.45 -5.89
C TYR A 67 2.64 4.92 -5.81
N SER A 68 3.59 4.25 -6.46
CA SER A 68 3.68 2.78 -6.35
C SER A 68 4.06 2.31 -4.96
N TYR A 69 4.96 3.00 -4.26
CA TYR A 69 5.27 2.70 -2.86
C TYR A 69 4.04 2.84 -1.95
N THR A 70 3.25 3.89 -2.17
CA THR A 70 2.08 4.19 -1.34
C THR A 70 0.92 3.24 -1.63
N PHE A 71 0.58 3.03 -2.88
CA PHE A 71 -0.70 2.40 -3.25
C PHE A 71 -0.59 0.95 -3.70
N TYR A 72 0.58 0.53 -4.19
CA TYR A 72 0.81 -0.80 -4.75
C TYR A 72 1.62 -1.70 -3.81
N SER A 73 2.93 -1.44 -3.63
CA SER A 73 3.80 -2.32 -2.84
C SER A 73 4.86 -1.55 -2.06
N GLN A 74 4.92 -1.85 -0.76
CA GLN A 74 5.97 -1.34 0.14
C GLN A 74 7.20 -2.28 0.19
N ASN A 75 7.16 -3.44 -0.48
CA ASN A 75 8.32 -4.30 -0.64
C ASN A 75 9.23 -3.72 -1.73
N ILE A 76 10.24 -2.94 -1.32
CA ILE A 76 11.09 -2.19 -2.25
C ILE A 76 12.01 -3.06 -3.09
N ASP A 77 12.27 -4.30 -2.67
CA ASP A 77 13.12 -5.24 -3.41
C ASP A 77 12.34 -5.90 -4.56
N GLU A 78 10.99 -5.89 -4.48
CA GLU A 78 10.08 -6.49 -5.47
C GLU A 78 9.26 -5.44 -6.24
N ASN A 79 9.17 -4.21 -5.74
CA ASN A 79 8.43 -3.14 -6.41
C ASN A 79 9.25 -2.56 -7.55
N GLU A 80 8.96 -3.02 -8.77
CA GLU A 80 9.61 -2.57 -10.00
C GLU A 80 8.82 -1.51 -10.79
N TYR A 81 7.67 -1.06 -10.25
CA TYR A 81 6.73 -0.22 -10.98
C TYR A 81 6.75 1.22 -10.52
N CYS A 82 6.56 2.12 -11.48
CA CYS A 82 6.18 3.51 -11.26
C CYS A 82 4.76 3.71 -11.77
N ILE A 83 3.97 4.46 -11.00
CA ILE A 83 2.58 4.83 -11.30
C ILE A 83 2.56 6.33 -11.59
N ASP A 84 1.98 6.78 -12.69
CA ASP A 84 1.86 8.22 -12.98
C ASP A 84 0.63 8.86 -12.33
N ASP A 85 -0.44 8.09 -12.17
CA ASP A 85 -1.74 8.57 -11.69
C ASP A 85 -2.20 7.82 -10.43
N ALA A 86 -2.14 8.50 -9.29
CA ALA A 86 -2.64 8.00 -8.01
C ALA A 86 -4.14 8.20 -7.80
N TYR A 87 -4.81 9.05 -8.59
CA TYR A 87 -6.25 9.32 -8.42
C TYR A 87 -7.08 8.07 -8.59
N LEU A 88 -6.65 7.11 -9.42
CA LEU A 88 -7.42 5.91 -9.66
C LEU A 88 -7.66 5.10 -8.37
N TYR A 89 -6.67 5.01 -7.48
CA TYR A 89 -6.78 4.31 -6.19
C TYR A 89 -7.72 5.01 -5.20
N ILE A 90 -7.90 6.32 -5.34
CA ILE A 90 -8.78 7.12 -4.48
C ILE A 90 -10.20 7.11 -5.05
N ASN A 91 -10.33 7.35 -6.35
CA ASN A 91 -11.61 7.55 -7.03
C ASN A 91 -12.39 6.25 -7.25
N ASP A 92 -11.70 5.12 -7.41
CA ASP A 92 -12.37 3.82 -7.57
C ASP A 92 -12.84 3.22 -6.24
N GLY A 93 -12.57 3.90 -5.12
CA GLY A 93 -12.96 3.48 -3.79
C GLY A 93 -12.07 2.41 -3.18
N SER A 94 -10.89 2.12 -3.74
CA SER A 94 -9.88 1.26 -3.11
C SER A 94 -9.38 1.84 -1.78
N TYR A 95 -9.34 3.17 -1.69
CA TYR A 95 -9.03 3.88 -0.45
C TYR A 95 -10.08 4.98 -0.20
N ILE A 96 -10.55 5.08 1.05
CA ILE A 96 -11.52 6.08 1.50
C ILE A 96 -10.85 7.17 2.31
N GLU A 97 -11.26 8.42 2.12
CA GLU A 97 -10.75 9.55 2.91
C GLU A 97 -11.13 9.37 4.39
N VAL A 98 -10.18 9.60 5.30
CA VAL A 98 -10.40 9.56 6.74
C VAL A 98 -10.11 10.93 7.37
N PRO A 99 -10.92 11.38 8.35
CA PRO A 99 -10.62 12.62 9.05
C PRO A 99 -9.33 12.49 9.87
N TYR A 100 -8.59 13.59 10.02
CA TYR A 100 -7.29 13.59 10.71
C TYR A 100 -7.36 12.98 12.12
N SER A 101 -8.48 13.20 12.83
CA SER A 101 -8.70 12.71 14.19
C SER A 101 -8.82 11.18 14.30
N GLN A 102 -8.91 10.49 13.15
CA GLN A 102 -9.02 9.03 13.07
C GLN A 102 -7.81 8.40 12.38
N VAL A 103 -6.80 9.18 12.00
CA VAL A 103 -5.60 8.67 11.30
C VAL A 103 -4.89 7.63 12.16
N GLN A 104 -4.49 6.53 11.51
CA GLN A 104 -3.78 5.43 12.13
C GLN A 104 -2.57 5.00 11.30
N VAL A 105 -1.71 4.18 11.90
CA VAL A 105 -0.59 3.55 11.21
C VAL A 105 -1.10 2.74 10.02
N ARG A 106 -0.37 2.75 8.90
CA ARG A 106 -0.76 2.19 7.59
C ARG A 106 -1.81 3.01 6.82
N ASP A 107 -2.37 4.09 7.34
CA ASP A 107 -3.11 5.01 6.46
C ASP A 107 -2.16 5.65 5.43
N ARG A 108 -2.69 6.11 4.31
CA ARG A 108 -1.97 6.86 3.29
C ARG A 108 -2.09 8.34 3.58
N ILE A 109 -1.00 9.06 3.46
CA ILE A 109 -1.00 10.52 3.40
C ILE A 109 -0.78 10.92 1.95
N VAL A 110 -1.60 11.85 1.45
CA VAL A 110 -1.52 12.35 0.08
C VAL A 110 -1.44 13.86 0.15
N TYR A 111 -0.46 14.42 -0.54
CA TYR A 111 -0.15 15.85 -0.56
C TYR A 111 -0.69 16.46 -1.84
N PHE A 112 -1.37 17.59 -1.69
CA PHE A 112 -2.02 18.31 -2.77
C PHE A 112 -1.46 19.72 -2.90
N ASP A 113 -1.38 20.22 -4.13
CA ASP A 113 -1.14 21.65 -4.38
C ASP A 113 -2.44 22.48 -4.29
N GLU A 114 -2.37 23.77 -4.62
CA GLU A 114 -3.52 24.68 -4.58
C GLU A 114 -4.61 24.39 -5.63
N ASP A 115 -4.28 23.64 -6.67
CA ASP A 115 -5.17 23.27 -7.78
C ASP A 115 -5.74 21.85 -7.60
N ASP A 116 -5.63 21.30 -6.38
CA ASP A 116 -6.03 19.94 -6.00
C ASP A 116 -5.27 18.83 -6.75
N ASN A 117 -4.09 19.10 -7.32
CA ASN A 117 -3.25 18.07 -7.93
C ASN A 117 -2.49 17.27 -6.86
N ILE A 118 -2.45 15.95 -7.00
CA ILE A 118 -1.57 15.12 -6.16
C ILE A 118 -0.11 15.41 -6.56
N VAL A 119 0.67 15.91 -5.61
CA VAL A 119 2.10 16.19 -5.80
C VAL A 119 3.01 15.19 -5.10
N HIS A 120 2.50 14.51 -4.07
CA HIS A 120 3.26 13.52 -3.32
C HIS A 120 2.36 12.58 -2.52
N SER A 121 2.92 11.47 -2.04
CA SER A 121 2.21 10.51 -1.20
C SER A 121 3.18 9.67 -0.35
N GLY A 122 2.67 9.15 0.76
CA GLY A 122 3.42 8.26 1.64
C GLY A 122 2.52 7.41 2.54
N VAL A 123 3.15 6.60 3.38
CA VAL A 123 2.48 5.72 4.33
C VAL A 123 2.71 6.22 5.76
N VAL A 124 1.65 6.38 6.53
CA VAL A 124 1.72 6.76 7.95
C VAL A 124 2.37 5.63 8.76
N ARG A 125 3.45 5.96 9.47
CA ARG A 125 4.21 5.06 10.36
C ARG A 125 3.91 5.28 11.83
N GLY A 126 3.37 6.45 12.18
CA GLY A 126 3.03 6.80 13.56
C GLY A 126 2.33 8.15 13.66
N THR A 127 1.82 8.46 14.84
CA THR A 127 1.31 9.79 15.19
C THR A 127 2.29 10.47 16.12
N THR A 128 2.47 11.79 15.99
CA THR A 128 3.47 12.55 16.78
C THR A 128 2.88 13.17 18.04
N GLY A 129 1.54 13.21 18.16
CA GLY A 129 0.84 13.91 19.24
C GLY A 129 0.96 15.44 19.19
N GLN A 130 1.56 15.99 18.12
CA GLN A 130 1.72 17.43 17.95
C GLN A 130 0.42 18.11 17.53
N THR A 131 0.29 19.41 17.83
CA THR A 131 -0.76 20.26 17.28
C THR A 131 -0.43 20.67 15.84
N PRO A 132 -1.43 20.86 14.97
CA PRO A 132 -1.21 21.35 13.60
C PRO A 132 -0.41 22.65 13.57
N ASN A 133 0.64 22.71 12.76
CA ASN A 133 1.49 23.90 12.62
C ASN A 133 1.13 24.77 11.40
N GLY A 134 0.08 24.39 10.66
CA GLY A 134 -0.41 25.11 9.48
C GLY A 134 0.34 24.78 8.19
N VAL A 135 1.45 24.03 8.25
CA VAL A 135 2.18 23.59 7.05
C VAL A 135 1.51 22.34 6.50
N CYS A 136 0.98 22.47 5.28
CA CYS A 136 0.18 21.43 4.64
C CYS A 136 -0.95 20.91 5.56
N GLY A 137 -1.54 21.79 6.38
CA GLY A 137 -2.60 21.46 7.33
C GLY A 137 -2.12 20.63 8.52
N TYR A 138 -2.35 19.32 8.46
CA TYR A 138 -2.16 18.37 9.57
C TYR A 138 -0.93 17.46 9.40
N SER A 139 -0.10 17.68 8.40
CA SER A 139 1.00 16.77 8.06
C SER A 139 2.03 16.61 9.19
N ASN A 140 2.27 17.64 10.00
CA ASN A 140 3.21 17.57 11.12
C ASN A 140 2.75 16.65 12.28
N THR A 141 1.47 16.25 12.28
CA THR A 141 0.87 15.40 13.33
C THR A 141 1.18 13.90 13.15
N VAL A 142 1.86 13.53 12.07
CA VAL A 142 2.20 12.14 11.73
C VAL A 142 3.68 11.95 11.39
N LEU A 143 4.16 10.72 11.62
CA LEU A 143 5.39 10.19 11.02
C LEU A 143 5.01 9.43 9.75
N VAL A 144 5.78 9.64 8.69
CA VAL A 144 5.50 9.19 7.33
C VAL A 144 6.73 8.51 6.76
N GLN A 145 6.53 7.42 6.04
CA GLN A 145 7.53 6.85 5.16
C GLN A 145 7.15 7.12 3.70
N SER A 146 8.03 7.77 2.94
CA SER A 146 7.75 8.16 1.56
C SER A 146 9.00 8.19 0.68
N LYS A 147 8.80 7.98 -0.62
CA LYS A 147 9.85 7.93 -1.65
C LYS A 147 10.00 9.28 -2.30
N TRP A 148 11.21 9.86 -2.35
CA TRP A 148 11.39 11.23 -2.85
C TRP A 148 12.04 11.26 -4.23
N GLY A 149 11.25 11.44 -5.30
CA GLY A 149 11.78 11.56 -6.67
C GLY A 149 12.82 10.48 -6.99
N TYR A 150 14.04 10.88 -7.36
CA TYR A 150 15.20 9.99 -7.56
C TYR A 150 16.08 9.79 -6.31
N TYR A 151 15.78 10.44 -5.20
CA TYR A 151 16.40 10.18 -3.89
C TYR A 151 15.90 8.86 -3.29
N GLY A 152 16.24 8.60 -2.03
CA GLY A 152 15.85 7.38 -1.32
C GLY A 152 14.40 7.34 -0.83
N LEU A 153 14.15 6.32 0.00
CA LEU A 153 12.98 6.18 0.84
C LEU A 153 13.34 6.69 2.24
N TYR A 154 12.50 7.54 2.82
CA TYR A 154 12.80 8.18 4.11
C TYR A 154 11.64 8.04 5.07
N GLU A 155 11.95 7.88 6.36
CA GLU A 155 11.02 8.12 7.46
C GLU A 155 11.22 9.54 7.99
N HIS A 156 10.15 10.32 8.07
CA HIS A 156 10.18 11.73 8.41
C HIS A 156 8.86 12.20 9.04
N ARG A 157 8.86 13.38 9.67
CA ARG A 157 7.60 14.05 10.06
C ARG A 157 6.88 14.52 8.79
N GLY A 158 5.56 14.43 8.72
CA GLY A 158 4.85 14.64 7.44
C GLY A 158 5.02 16.03 6.81
N ASP A 159 5.35 17.07 7.57
CA ASP A 159 5.69 18.42 7.09
C ASP A 159 7.20 18.62 6.81
N GLN A 160 8.02 17.58 6.94
CA GLN A 160 9.47 17.59 6.72
C GLN A 160 9.81 16.74 5.51
N CYS A 161 9.39 17.19 4.31
CA CYS A 161 9.74 16.55 3.05
C CYS A 161 9.92 17.57 1.92
N PRO A 162 10.60 17.20 0.81
CA PRO A 162 10.90 18.11 -0.30
C PRO A 162 9.67 18.73 -0.97
N TYR A 163 8.50 18.12 -0.78
CA TYR A 163 7.25 18.52 -1.41
C TYR A 163 6.48 19.56 -0.60
N THR A 164 6.90 19.83 0.64
CA THR A 164 6.33 20.90 1.48
C THR A 164 7.09 22.22 1.33
N SER A 165 6.41 23.33 1.62
CA SER A 165 7.00 24.67 1.55
C SER A 165 8.17 24.90 2.53
N LEU A 166 8.25 24.12 3.62
CA LEU A 166 9.27 24.29 4.66
C LEU A 166 10.68 23.91 4.23
N VAL A 167 10.83 22.88 3.40
CA VAL A 167 12.14 22.24 3.20
C VAL A 167 12.78 22.59 1.86
N ASN A 168 11.98 22.87 0.83
CA ASN A 168 12.52 23.25 -0.49
C ASN A 168 11.56 24.09 -1.36
N GLY A 169 10.60 24.80 -0.74
CA GLY A 169 9.57 25.52 -1.50
C GLY A 169 8.67 24.59 -2.33
N GLY A 170 8.45 23.36 -1.85
CA GLY A 170 7.59 22.39 -2.53
C GLY A 170 6.15 22.89 -2.64
N ALA A 171 5.45 22.40 -3.66
CA ALA A 171 4.13 22.89 -4.06
C ALA A 171 2.97 22.44 -3.15
N ALA A 172 3.19 21.51 -2.22
CA ALA A 172 2.11 21.01 -1.39
C ALA A 172 1.56 22.09 -0.44
N THR A 173 0.25 22.33 -0.51
CA THR A 173 -0.48 23.30 0.31
C THR A 173 -1.34 22.64 1.37
N TYR A 174 -1.80 21.39 1.15
CA TYR A 174 -2.55 20.62 2.13
C TYR A 174 -2.33 19.10 1.98
N VAL A 175 -2.81 18.34 2.97
CA VAL A 175 -2.81 16.87 2.91
C VAL A 175 -4.19 16.31 3.19
N LYS A 176 -4.47 15.15 2.62
CA LYS A 176 -5.58 14.28 3.02
C LYS A 176 -5.05 12.91 3.42
N PHE A 177 -5.84 12.22 4.22
CA PHE A 177 -5.52 10.88 4.69
C PHE A 177 -6.49 9.88 4.09
N TYR A 178 -6.00 8.73 3.67
CA TYR A 178 -6.81 7.69 3.05
C TYR A 178 -6.54 6.35 3.69
N ARG A 179 -7.62 5.63 3.99
CA ARG A 179 -7.56 4.27 4.53
C ARG A 179 -7.97 3.28 3.48
N TYR A 180 -7.26 2.15 3.43
CA TYR A 180 -7.65 1.03 2.58
C TYR A 180 -9.11 0.65 2.85
N ASN A 181 -9.92 0.65 1.79
CA ASN A 181 -11.33 0.34 1.90
C ASN A 181 -11.53 -1.17 1.92
N MET A 182 -11.57 -1.73 3.13
CA MET A 182 -11.84 -3.15 3.35
C MET A 182 -13.26 -3.57 2.95
N SER A 183 -14.10 -2.69 2.41
CA SER A 183 -15.44 -3.03 1.90
C SER A 183 -15.35 -3.78 0.57
N HIS A 184 -14.80 -4.99 0.60
CA HIS A 184 -15.02 -6.03 -0.40
C HIS A 184 -15.80 -7.17 0.26
N THR A 185 -16.68 -7.83 -0.50
CA THR A 185 -17.30 -9.08 -0.07
C THR A 185 -16.22 -10.14 0.01
N HIS A 186 -16.08 -10.77 1.18
CA HIS A 186 -15.17 -11.89 1.35
C HIS A 186 -15.69 -13.09 0.58
N SER A 187 -15.04 -13.38 -0.55
CA SER A 187 -15.09 -14.71 -1.16
C SER A 187 -13.93 -15.49 -0.56
N TYR A 188 -14.15 -16.16 0.55
CA TYR A 188 -13.14 -17.05 1.10
C TYR A 188 -13.04 -18.28 0.20
N SER A 189 -11.84 -18.56 -0.32
CA SER A 189 -11.49 -19.91 -0.75
C SER A 189 -11.05 -20.68 0.48
N TYR A 190 -11.59 -21.89 0.63
CA TYR A 190 -11.29 -22.78 1.72
C TYR A 190 -10.53 -23.97 1.17
N ASP A 191 -9.26 -24.09 1.57
CA ASP A 191 -8.51 -25.32 1.37
C ASP A 191 -8.50 -26.11 2.68
N VAL A 192 -9.15 -27.27 2.66
CA VAL A 192 -9.14 -28.20 3.79
C VAL A 192 -7.82 -28.97 3.76
N PHE A 193 -6.95 -28.70 4.72
CA PHE A 193 -5.66 -29.39 4.83
C PHE A 193 -5.75 -30.64 5.71
N ASP A 194 -6.65 -30.64 6.68
CA ASP A 194 -6.97 -31.75 7.58
C ASP A 194 -8.39 -31.52 8.14
N SER A 195 -9.05 -32.58 8.63
CA SER A 195 -10.39 -32.62 9.25
C SER A 195 -10.64 -31.59 10.37
N LYS A 196 -9.62 -30.87 10.84
CA LYS A 196 -9.66 -29.92 11.96
C LYS A 196 -9.28 -28.48 11.62
N TYR A 197 -8.68 -28.23 10.46
CA TYR A 197 -8.12 -26.92 10.13
C TYR A 197 -8.52 -26.48 8.72
N HIS A 198 -8.82 -25.20 8.58
CA HIS A 198 -8.87 -24.56 7.27
C HIS A 198 -8.20 -23.20 7.33
N TYR A 199 -7.72 -22.76 6.17
CA TYR A 199 -7.24 -21.40 5.98
C TYR A 199 -8.29 -20.61 5.21
N SER A 200 -8.55 -19.40 5.67
CA SER A 200 -9.16 -18.39 4.82
C SER A 200 -8.04 -17.55 4.22
N SER A 201 -7.90 -17.59 2.90
CA SER A 201 -7.04 -16.66 2.18
C SER A 201 -7.90 -15.58 1.53
N CYS A 202 -7.43 -14.33 1.61
CA CYS A 202 -7.99 -13.22 0.84
C CYS A 202 -7.12 -13.02 -0.41
N GLU A 203 -7.72 -12.78 -1.57
CA GLU A 203 -7.01 -12.34 -2.78
C GLU A 203 -6.21 -11.03 -2.56
N CYS A 204 -6.54 -10.29 -1.50
CA CYS A 204 -5.83 -9.10 -1.04
C CYS A 204 -4.52 -9.38 -0.28
N GLY A 205 -4.15 -10.65 -0.06
CA GLY A 205 -2.87 -11.06 0.53
C GLY A 205 -2.64 -10.74 2.01
N ASP A 206 -3.52 -9.96 2.65
CA ASP A 206 -3.28 -9.41 3.98
C ASP A 206 -3.76 -10.31 5.14
N VAL A 207 -4.36 -11.47 4.87
CA VAL A 207 -4.86 -12.34 5.94
C VAL A 207 -4.79 -13.83 5.57
N ILE A 208 -3.91 -14.56 6.27
CA ILE A 208 -4.05 -16.00 6.51
C ILE A 208 -4.47 -16.11 7.98
N VAL A 209 -5.76 -16.34 8.25
CA VAL A 209 -6.18 -16.78 9.59
C VAL A 209 -6.30 -18.30 9.54
N GLU A 210 -5.61 -18.96 10.46
CA GLU A 210 -5.87 -20.36 10.78
C GLU A 210 -7.14 -20.42 11.62
N HIS A 211 -8.16 -21.12 11.13
CA HIS A 211 -9.38 -21.35 11.87
C HIS A 211 -9.44 -22.79 12.36
N THR A 212 -9.93 -22.98 13.58
CA THR A 212 -10.20 -24.30 14.16
C THR A 212 -11.67 -24.68 14.02
N PHE A 213 -11.93 -25.94 13.66
CA PHE A 213 -13.28 -26.50 13.74
C PHE A 213 -13.54 -27.03 15.16
N GLU A 214 -14.69 -26.67 15.74
CA GLU A 214 -15.22 -27.40 16.90
C GLU A 214 -16.28 -28.41 16.43
N LEU A 215 -16.23 -29.60 17.02
CA LEU A 215 -17.20 -30.65 16.74
C LEU A 215 -18.55 -30.25 17.34
N GLN A 216 -19.48 -29.75 16.52
CA GLN A 216 -20.88 -29.67 16.91
C GLN A 216 -21.54 -31.02 16.62
N SER A 217 -21.51 -31.93 17.60
CA SER A 217 -22.41 -33.08 17.57
C SER A 217 -23.82 -32.60 17.91
N ILE A 218 -24.60 -32.27 16.89
CA ILE A 218 -26.06 -32.20 17.05
C ILE A 218 -26.53 -33.65 17.09
N PHE A 219 -26.51 -34.27 18.28
CA PHE A 219 -27.24 -35.51 18.46
C PHE A 219 -28.71 -35.22 18.10
N PRO A 220 -29.34 -35.96 17.18
CA PRO A 220 -30.79 -35.91 17.10
C PRO A 220 -31.34 -36.31 18.48
N LEU A 221 -32.29 -35.55 19.01
CA LEU A 221 -32.98 -35.83 20.28
C LEU A 221 -33.78 -37.14 20.29
N SER A 222 -33.64 -37.97 19.24
CA SER A 222 -34.22 -39.30 19.10
C SER A 222 -33.13 -40.36 19.11
N ASN A 223 -33.23 -41.35 20.01
CA ASN A 223 -32.32 -42.49 20.18
C ASN A 223 -32.27 -43.47 18.99
N GLU A 224 -32.55 -43.03 17.76
CA GLU A 224 -32.45 -43.86 16.56
C GLU A 224 -31.09 -43.64 15.89
N TYR A 225 -30.31 -44.71 15.80
CA TYR A 225 -29.08 -44.78 15.04
C TYR A 225 -29.41 -44.62 13.54
N ASP A 226 -29.05 -43.48 12.95
CA ASP A 226 -29.08 -43.29 11.49
C ASP A 226 -27.71 -43.64 10.90
N PRO A 227 -27.57 -44.75 10.14
CA PRO A 227 -26.32 -45.13 9.50
C PRO A 227 -25.84 -44.15 8.42
N ASN A 228 -26.66 -43.17 8.02
CA ASN A 228 -26.30 -42.13 7.06
C ASN A 228 -25.91 -40.80 7.72
N TYR A 229 -25.78 -40.76 9.05
CA TYR A 229 -25.39 -39.54 9.76
C TYR A 229 -23.95 -39.12 9.39
N ILE A 230 -23.83 -37.98 8.72
CA ILE A 230 -22.54 -37.33 8.44
C ILE A 230 -22.35 -36.23 9.48
N PRO A 231 -21.39 -36.34 10.42
CA PRO A 231 -21.11 -35.26 11.36
C PRO A 231 -20.67 -34.01 10.58
N SER A 232 -21.38 -32.90 10.80
CA SER A 232 -21.01 -31.59 10.27
C SER A 232 -20.09 -30.88 11.24
N TYR A 233 -18.96 -30.39 10.76
CA TYR A 233 -18.05 -29.55 11.54
C TYR A 233 -18.39 -28.09 11.25
N VAL A 234 -18.59 -27.30 12.29
CA VAL A 234 -18.86 -25.86 12.17
C VAL A 234 -17.66 -25.12 12.76
N CYS A 235 -17.07 -24.24 11.97
CA CYS A 235 -16.06 -23.34 12.51
C CYS A 235 -16.74 -22.29 13.40
N THR A 236 -16.31 -22.19 14.65
CA THR A 236 -16.84 -21.23 15.62
C THR A 236 -16.50 -19.78 15.28
N ASP A 237 -15.43 -19.57 14.52
CA ASP A 237 -14.94 -18.24 14.18
C ASP A 237 -15.67 -17.63 12.98
N CYS A 238 -15.98 -18.44 11.96
CA CYS A 238 -16.56 -17.95 10.69
C CYS A 238 -17.88 -18.61 10.27
N GLY A 239 -18.35 -19.62 11.00
CA GLY A 239 -19.61 -20.33 10.69
C GLY A 239 -19.54 -21.26 9.48
N TYR A 240 -18.37 -21.47 8.88
CA TYR A 240 -18.19 -22.40 7.77
C TYR A 240 -18.53 -23.83 8.20
N VAL A 241 -19.33 -24.53 7.39
CA VAL A 241 -19.76 -25.90 7.65
C VAL A 241 -19.04 -26.86 6.71
N SER A 242 -18.11 -27.65 7.24
CA SER A 242 -17.52 -28.74 6.46
C SER A 242 -18.43 -29.97 6.47
N ARG A 243 -18.70 -30.49 5.28
CA ARG A 243 -19.39 -31.77 5.04
C ARG A 243 -18.42 -32.80 4.47
N THR A 244 -17.17 -32.83 4.92
CA THR A 244 -16.24 -33.89 4.55
C THR A 244 -16.30 -35.00 5.58
N GLY A 245 -17.10 -36.03 5.29
CA GLY A 245 -16.94 -37.34 5.92
C GLY A 245 -15.68 -38.01 5.39
N GLY A 246 -14.68 -38.16 6.25
CA GLY A 246 -13.46 -38.91 5.98
C GLY A 246 -12.68 -39.09 7.27
N LEU A 247 -12.84 -40.27 7.87
CA LEU A 247 -11.88 -40.84 8.81
C LEU A 247 -10.60 -41.23 8.07
#